data_AF-A0A382R9X7-F1
#
_entry.id   AF-A0A382R9X7-F1
#
_cell.length_a   1.000
_cell.length_b   1.000
_cell.length_c   1.000
_cell.angle_alpha   90.00
_cell.angle_beta   90.00
_cell.angle_gamma   90.00
#
_symmetry.space_group_name_H-M   'P 1'
#
loop_
_entity.id
_entity.type
_entity.pdbx_description
1 polymer ?
#
loop_
_entity_poly.entity_id
_entity_poly.type
_entity_poly.pdbx_seq_one_letter_code
_entity_poly.pdbx_strand_id
1 'polypeptide(L)' 'MADLVEHTNRLVESTSPYLLQHAHNPVDWYPWSKEALDLAKER' A
#
# COMPACT_ATOMS: atom_id res chain seq x y z
N MET A 1 -21.54 -4.94 -15.18
CA MET A 1 -20.17 -5.49 -15.13
C MET A 1 -19.31 -4.34 -14.64
N ALA A 2 -19.19 -4.20 -13.32
CA ALA A 2 -18.46 -3.07 -12.75
C ALA A 2 -16.97 -3.30 -12.99
N ASP A 3 -16.30 -2.29 -13.55
CA ASP A 3 -14.84 -2.16 -13.55
C ASP A 3 -14.34 -2.32 -12.11
N LEU A 4 -13.85 -3.50 -11.77
CA LEU A 4 -13.15 -3.73 -10.51
C LEU A 4 -11.67 -3.68 -10.84
N VAL A 5 -11.13 -2.48 -11.04
CA VAL A 5 -9.70 -2.30 -10.83
C VAL A 5 -9.50 -2.57 -9.35
N GLU A 6 -8.98 -3.76 -9.03
CA GLU A 6 -8.59 -4.06 -7.65
C GLU A 6 -7.58 -2.98 -7.23
N HIS A 7 -7.98 -2.14 -6.29
CA HIS A 7 -7.08 -1.18 -5.68
C HIS A 7 -5.84 -1.94 -5.23
N THR A 8 -4.66 -1.45 -5.57
CA THR A 8 -3.40 -2.10 -5.18
C THR A 8 -2.48 -1.02 -4.63
N ASN A 9 -2.14 -1.13 -3.36
CA ASN A 9 -1.23 -0.23 -2.67
C ASN A 9 0.21 -0.80 -2.68
N ARG A 10 1.14 -0.07 -2.06
CA ARG A 10 2.57 -0.36 -2.10
C ARG A 10 2.97 -1.63 -1.34
N LEU A 11 2.08 -2.21 -0.55
CA LEU A 11 2.38 -3.46 0.14
C LEU A 11 2.51 -4.66 -0.81
N VAL A 12 2.10 -4.54 -2.08
CA VAL A 12 2.28 -5.57 -3.11
C VAL A 12 3.75 -5.95 -3.36
N GLU A 13 4.69 -5.06 -3.05
CA GLU A 13 6.13 -5.30 -3.17
C GLU A 13 6.75 -5.91 -1.91
N SER A 14 5.96 -6.16 -0.86
CA SER A 14 6.45 -6.73 0.38
C SER A 14 6.78 -8.22 0.23
N THR A 15 7.78 -8.68 0.99
CA THR A 15 8.04 -10.12 1.16
C THR A 15 7.27 -10.74 2.32
N SER A 16 6.61 -9.93 3.16
CA SER A 16 5.85 -10.41 4.31
C SER A 16 4.46 -10.90 3.85
N PRO A 17 4.09 -12.16 4.12
CA PRO A 17 2.76 -12.68 3.79
C PRO A 17 1.62 -11.86 4.41
N TYR A 18 1.85 -11.35 5.63
CA TYR A 18 0.88 -10.51 6.33
C TYR A 18 0.65 -9.17 5.61
N LEU A 19 1.71 -8.53 5.10
CA LEU A 19 1.57 -7.25 4.40
C LEU A 19 0.95 -7.45 3.01
N LEU A 20 1.30 -8.52 2.32
CA LEU A 20 0.70 -8.87 1.02
C LEU A 20 -0.81 -9.12 1.12
N GLN A 21 -1.29 -9.67 2.23
CA GLN A 21 -2.74 -9.85 2.48
C GLN A 21 -3.51 -8.51 2.48
N HIS A 22 -2.82 -7.39 2.73
CA HIS A 22 -3.40 -6.05 2.78
C HIS A 22 -3.09 -5.20 1.54
N ALA A 23 -2.41 -5.76 0.54
CA ALA A 23 -2.02 -5.06 -0.69
C ALA A 23 -3.21 -4.51 -1.49
N HIS A 24 -4.39 -5.12 -1.35
CA HIS A 24 -5.59 -4.71 -2.08
C HIS A 24 -6.64 -3.93 -1.27
N ASN A 25 -6.30 -3.60 -0.02
CA ASN A 25 -7.18 -2.77 0.81
C ASN A 25 -7.24 -1.35 0.26
N PRO A 26 -8.41 -0.67 0.27
CA PRO A 26 -8.62 0.63 -0.39
C PRO A 26 -7.87 1.80 0.23
N VAL A 27 -7.22 1.59 1.38
CA VAL A 27 -6.30 2.56 1.99
C VAL A 27 -4.95 2.39 1.32
N ASP A 28 -4.36 3.48 0.85
CA ASP A 28 -3.02 3.51 0.27
C ASP A 28 -1.95 3.30 1.34
N TRP A 29 -1.79 2.05 1.79
CA TRP A 29 -0.84 1.67 2.81
C TRP A 29 0.60 1.77 2.29
N TYR A 30 1.46 2.36 3.10
CA TYR A 30 2.90 2.38 2.91
C TYR A 30 3.57 1.42 3.89
N PRO A 31 4.56 0.62 3.46
CA PRO A 31 5.43 -0.04 4.41
C PRO A 31 6.23 1.02 5.19
N TRP A 32 6.59 0.69 6.42
CA TRP A 32 7.43 1.58 7.24
C TRP A 32 8.77 1.83 6.54
N SER A 33 9.01 3.06 6.12
CA SER A 33 10.15 3.44 5.30
C SER A 33 10.48 4.92 5.46
N LYS A 34 11.70 5.30 5.08
CA LYS A 34 12.11 6.71 5.03
C LYS A 34 11.21 7.51 4.07
N GLU A 35 10.88 6.94 2.90
CA GLU A 35 9.97 7.53 1.92
C GLU A 35 8.61 7.87 2.53
N ALA A 36 8.00 6.93 3.28
CA ALA A 36 6.71 7.17 3.93
C ALA A 36 6.77 8.32 4.94
N LEU A 37 7.86 8.40 5.71
CA LEU A 37 8.05 9.46 6.71
C LEU A 37 8.37 10.82 6.08
N ASP A 38 9.13 10.85 4.98
CA ASP A 38 9.43 12.09 4.26
C ASP A 38 8.16 12.64 3.60
N LEU A 39 7.37 11.78 2.94
CA LEU A 39 6.08 12.16 2.36
C LEU A 39 5.14 12.75 3.43
N ALA A 40 5.13 12.18 4.65
CA ALA A 40 4.32 12.69 5.75
C ALA A 40 4.74 14.09 6.23
N LYS A 41 6.01 14.49 6.05
CA LYS A 41 6.51 15.83 6.40
C LYS A 41 6.21 16.88 5.33
N GLU A 42 6.00 16.44 4.09
CA GLU A 42 5.71 17.32 2.94
C GLU A 42 4.22 17.67 2.79
N ARG A 43 3.36 17.11 3.65
CA ARG A 43 1.91 17.35 3.69
C ARG A 43 1.55 18.33 4.80
#